data_AF-A0A1R1MDT2-F1
#
_entry.id   AF-A0A1R1MDT2-F1
#
_cell.length_a   1.000
_cell.length_b   1.000
_cell.length_c   1.000
_cell.angle_alpha   90.00
_cell.angle_beta   90.00
_cell.angle_gamma   90.00
#
_symmetry.space_group_name_H-M   'P 1'
#
loop_
_entity.id
_entity.type
_entity.pdbx_description
1 polymer ?
#
loop_
_entity_poly.entity_id
_entity_poly.type
_entity_poly.pdbx_seq_one_letter_code
_entity_poly.pdbx_strand_id
1 'polypeptide(L)'
;MTFNNETICHLYKNQLESLTWLERLEDNQQTFCFPSSADTPLPATVESTLTAVQRTLESLEASMAFEETQLFPMIKAAGEGSLLVSLEQRRQKILALTSNLYITIATIRSSPREREQAWDKAAGLVPRLSNQLIHYLFVAEKDYLTMADYLLGPASSSESWAGTCEFTVGTGELSHDLESTYLYQVQS
;
A
#
# COMPACT_ATOMS: atom_id res chain seq x y z
N MET A 1 -21.44 8.30 7.36
CA MET A 1 -20.31 9.21 7.12
C MET A 1 -20.47 9.77 5.72
N THR A 2 -20.34 11.08 5.56
CA THR A 2 -20.39 11.74 4.26
C THR A 2 -18.99 11.67 3.66
N PHE A 3 -18.85 11.16 2.44
CA PHE A 3 -17.56 11.14 1.74
C PHE A 3 -17.07 12.60 1.55
N ASN A 4 -15.88 12.92 2.06
CA ASN A 4 -15.31 14.26 2.09
C ASN A 4 -13.76 14.20 2.01
N ASN A 5 -13.11 15.36 1.94
CA ASN A 5 -11.65 15.47 1.85
C ASN A 5 -10.91 14.84 3.05
N GLU A 6 -11.48 14.91 4.26
CA GLU A 6 -10.91 14.25 5.44
C GLU A 6 -10.88 12.73 5.28
N THR A 7 -11.96 12.16 4.73
CA THR A 7 -12.07 10.73 4.46
C THR A 7 -11.03 10.29 3.43
N ILE A 8 -10.86 11.08 2.37
CA ILE A 8 -9.83 10.84 1.35
C ILE A 8 -8.42 10.87 1.95
N CYS A 9 -8.11 11.89 2.78
CA CYS A 9 -6.82 11.96 3.46
C CYS A 9 -6.60 10.76 4.39
N HIS A 10 -7.63 10.26 5.07
CA HIS A 10 -7.51 9.07 5.90
C HIS A 10 -7.20 7.81 5.08
N LEU A 11 -7.87 7.61 3.95
CA LEU A 11 -7.61 6.49 3.03
C LEU A 11 -6.17 6.53 2.50
N TYR A 12 -5.71 7.72 2.08
CA TYR A 12 -4.36 7.91 1.58
C TYR A 12 -3.30 7.61 2.66
N LYS A 13 -3.52 8.08 3.89
CA LYS A 13 -2.64 7.77 5.05
C LYS A 13 -2.59 6.26 5.34
N ASN A 14 -3.71 5.56 5.29
CA ASN A 14 -3.75 4.10 5.50
C ASN A 14 -2.97 3.33 4.42
N GLN A 15 -3.04 3.81 3.17
CA GLN A 15 -2.29 3.21 2.06
C GLN A 15 -0.78 3.46 2.21
N LEU A 16 -0.36 4.66 2.63
CA LEU A 16 1.04 4.96 2.95
C LEU A 16 1.58 4.16 4.14
N GLU A 17 0.78 3.99 5.19
CA GLU A 17 1.15 3.16 6.33
C GLU A 17 1.44 1.72 5.90
N SER A 18 0.67 1.20 4.94
CA SER A 18 0.90 -0.13 4.38
C SER A 18 2.29 -0.24 3.72
N LEU A 19 2.75 0.80 3.01
CA LEU A 19 4.11 0.81 2.43
C LEU A 19 5.19 0.74 3.51
N THR A 20 5.02 1.50 4.60
CA THR A 20 5.99 1.54 5.72
C THR A 20 6.18 0.15 6.34
N TRP A 21 5.09 -0.60 6.53
CA TRP A 21 5.18 -1.94 7.11
C TRP A 21 5.68 -3.00 6.13
N LEU A 22 5.42 -2.83 4.83
CA LEU A 22 6.00 -3.68 3.78
C LEU A 22 7.52 -3.49 3.69
N GLU A 23 8.02 -2.26 3.71
CA GLU A 23 9.45 -1.95 3.77
C GLU A 23 10.10 -2.59 5.00
N ARG A 24 9.46 -2.47 6.17
CA ARG A 24 9.96 -3.11 7.40
C ARG A 24 9.96 -4.64 7.34
N LEU A 25 9.06 -5.26 6.58
CA LEU A 25 9.09 -6.70 6.35
C LEU A 25 10.27 -7.08 5.43
N GLU A 26 10.54 -6.27 4.41
CA GLU A 26 11.70 -6.42 3.53
C GLU A 26 13.02 -6.34 4.31
N ASP A 27 13.16 -5.36 5.22
CA ASP A 27 14.33 -5.26 6.11
C ASP A 27 14.54 -6.51 6.97
N ASN A 28 13.44 -7.07 7.50
CA ASN A 28 13.50 -8.32 8.25
C ASN A 28 13.93 -9.49 7.36
N GLN A 29 13.53 -9.52 6.09
CA GLN A 29 13.93 -10.57 5.14
C GLN A 29 15.42 -10.52 4.81
N GLN A 30 16.02 -9.34 4.82
CA GLN A 30 17.47 -9.18 4.66
C GLN A 30 18.25 -9.61 5.92
N THR A 31 17.64 -9.48 7.10
CA THR A 31 18.28 -9.73 8.40
C THR A 31 18.12 -11.17 8.87
N PHE A 32 16.97 -11.79 8.62
CA PHE A 32 16.60 -13.11 9.12
C PHE A 32 16.48 -14.13 7.99
N CYS A 33 17.14 -15.28 8.18
CA CYS A 33 16.98 -16.46 7.34
C CYS A 33 16.43 -17.60 8.23
N PHE A 34 15.39 -18.28 7.76
CA PHE A 34 14.80 -19.42 8.46
C PHE A 34 15.33 -20.72 7.86
N PRO A 35 16.22 -21.46 8.54
CA PRO A 35 16.66 -22.75 8.02
C PRO A 35 15.49 -23.74 7.96
N SER A 36 15.43 -24.53 6.88
CA SER A 36 14.41 -25.55 6.56
C SER A 36 14.03 -26.53 7.68
N SER A 37 14.83 -26.64 8.74
CA SER A 37 14.79 -27.75 9.68
C SER A 37 14.37 -27.40 11.11
N ALA A 38 13.89 -26.19 11.39
CA ALA A 38 13.82 -25.73 12.77
C ALA A 38 12.40 -25.47 13.29
N ASP A 39 11.99 -26.24 14.31
CA ASP A 39 10.92 -25.91 15.27
C ASP A 39 11.25 -24.65 16.11
N THR A 40 12.21 -23.83 15.67
CA THR A 40 12.58 -22.59 16.33
C THR A 40 11.41 -21.62 16.26
N PRO A 41 11.02 -21.00 17.38
CA PRO A 41 9.99 -19.97 17.36
C PRO A 41 10.41 -18.79 16.49
N LEU A 42 9.44 -18.07 15.93
CA LEU A 42 9.70 -16.82 15.21
C LEU A 42 10.33 -15.80 16.17
N PRO A 43 11.37 -15.06 15.74
CA PRO A 43 11.87 -13.91 16.50
C PRO A 43 10.72 -12.94 16.79
N ALA A 44 10.65 -12.40 18.01
CA ALA A 44 9.57 -11.50 18.42
C ALA A 44 9.43 -10.27 17.51
N THR A 45 10.54 -9.78 16.95
CA THR A 45 10.58 -8.68 15.98
C THR A 45 9.90 -9.05 14.66
N VAL A 46 10.14 -10.27 14.16
CA VAL A 46 9.49 -10.80 12.96
C VAL A 46 8.01 -10.99 13.22
N GLU A 47 7.63 -11.62 14.34
CA GLU A 47 6.22 -11.84 14.70
C GLU A 47 5.44 -10.52 14.83
N SER A 48 6.04 -9.50 15.45
CA SER A 48 5.44 -8.17 15.55
C SER A 48 5.28 -7.52 14.18
N THR A 49 6.28 -7.65 13.30
CA THR A 49 6.21 -7.06 11.96
C THR A 49 5.14 -7.76 11.12
N LEU A 50 5.08 -9.09 11.13
CA LEU A 50 4.03 -9.85 10.46
C LEU A 50 2.64 -9.47 10.97
N THR A 51 2.50 -9.10 12.25
CA THR A 51 1.22 -8.68 12.85
C THR A 51 0.80 -7.31 12.35
N ALA A 52 1.76 -6.38 12.31
CA ALA A 52 1.49 -5.05 11.78
C ALA A 52 1.19 -5.10 10.28
N VAL A 53 1.97 -5.84 9.50
CA VAL A 53 1.72 -6.07 8.07
C VAL A 53 0.32 -6.62 7.85
N GLN A 54 -0.07 -7.69 8.55
CA GLN A 54 -1.41 -8.25 8.41
C GLN A 54 -2.52 -7.22 8.66
N ARG A 55 -2.43 -6.43 9.74
CA ARG A 55 -3.42 -5.38 10.05
C ARG A 55 -3.46 -4.30 8.97
N THR A 56 -2.30 -3.90 8.46
CA THR A 56 -2.23 -2.87 7.42
C THR A 56 -2.77 -3.37 6.08
N LEU A 57 -2.57 -4.64 5.76
CA LEU A 57 -3.19 -5.29 4.60
C LEU A 57 -4.71 -5.34 4.72
N GLU A 58 -5.25 -5.69 5.89
CA GLU A 58 -6.70 -5.64 6.17
C GLU A 58 -7.25 -4.22 6.02
N SER A 59 -6.52 -3.21 6.54
CA SER A 59 -6.86 -1.79 6.39
C SER A 59 -6.80 -1.32 4.94
N LEU A 60 -5.82 -1.80 4.16
CA LEU A 60 -5.65 -1.52 2.74
C LEU A 60 -6.83 -2.06 1.93
N GLU A 61 -7.23 -3.31 2.17
CA GLU A 61 -8.41 -3.91 1.51
C GLU A 61 -9.68 -3.13 1.84
N ALA A 62 -9.87 -2.77 3.12
CA ALA A 62 -11.02 -1.96 3.54
C ALA A 62 -11.00 -0.57 2.88
N SER A 63 -9.84 0.08 2.79
CA SER A 63 -9.67 1.39 2.15
C SER A 63 -10.01 1.31 0.65
N MET A 64 -9.54 0.27 -0.04
CA MET A 64 -9.83 0.05 -1.46
C MET A 64 -11.29 -0.31 -1.74
N ALA A 65 -11.94 -1.05 -0.85
CA ALA A 65 -13.38 -1.31 -0.94
C ALA A 65 -14.18 -0.02 -0.72
N PHE A 66 -13.72 0.83 0.20
CA PHE A 66 -14.36 2.11 0.45
C PHE A 66 -14.21 3.07 -0.74
N GLU A 67 -13.03 3.19 -1.35
CA GLU A 67 -12.82 3.95 -2.58
C GLU A 67 -13.73 3.46 -3.73
N GLU A 68 -13.84 2.16 -3.93
CA GLU A 68 -14.73 1.58 -4.95
C GLU A 68 -16.20 1.97 -4.74
N THR A 69 -16.67 2.01 -3.49
CA THR A 69 -18.08 2.31 -3.19
C THR A 69 -18.42 3.79 -3.18
N GLN A 70 -17.45 4.67 -2.86
CA GLN A 70 -17.70 6.11 -2.69
C GLN A 70 -17.07 6.94 -3.80
N LEU A 71 -15.77 6.74 -4.05
CA LEU A 71 -14.98 7.58 -4.94
C LEU A 71 -15.22 7.25 -6.42
N PHE A 72 -15.25 5.96 -6.78
CA PHE A 72 -15.37 5.54 -8.18
C PHE A 72 -16.69 6.00 -8.83
N PRO A 73 -17.85 5.95 -8.15
CA PRO A 73 -19.09 6.52 -8.67
C PRO A 73 -18.99 8.02 -8.96
N MET A 74 -18.24 8.77 -8.15
CA MET A 74 -18.04 10.21 -8.36
C MET A 74 -17.17 10.50 -9.58
N ILE A 75 -16.04 9.79 -9.70
CA ILE A 75 -15.15 9.87 -10.88
C ILE A 75 -15.94 9.50 -12.15
N LYS A 76 -16.78 8.46 -12.08
CA LYS A 76 -17.64 8.04 -13.19
C LYS A 76 -18.65 9.11 -13.57
N ALA A 77 -19.28 9.75 -12.58
CA ALA A 77 -20.23 10.84 -12.81
C ALA A 77 -19.57 12.08 -13.43
N ALA A 78 -18.28 12.29 -13.18
CA ALA A 78 -17.48 13.36 -13.78
C ALA A 78 -17.03 13.06 -15.24
N GLY A 79 -17.29 11.85 -15.76
CA GLY A 79 -16.97 11.49 -17.15
C GLY A 79 -15.58 10.87 -17.35
N GLU A 80 -14.83 10.60 -16.28
CA GLU A 80 -13.45 10.10 -16.31
C GLU A 80 -13.37 8.57 -16.42
N GLY A 81 -13.99 8.01 -17.46
CA GLY A 81 -14.09 6.56 -17.65
C GLY A 81 -12.75 5.86 -17.87
N SER A 82 -11.79 6.50 -18.54
CA SER A 82 -10.45 5.94 -18.79
C SER A 82 -9.62 5.82 -17.52
N LEU A 83 -9.73 6.80 -16.63
CA LEU A 83 -9.07 6.80 -15.32
C LEU A 83 -9.61 5.67 -14.44
N LEU A 84 -10.93 5.50 -14.42
CA LEU A 84 -11.60 4.45 -13.65
C LEU A 84 -11.16 3.04 -14.08
N VAL A 85 -11.06 2.78 -15.39
CA VAL A 85 -10.57 1.48 -15.90
C VAL A 85 -9.13 1.21 -15.46
N SER A 86 -8.26 2.21 -15.52
CA SER A 86 -6.86 2.10 -15.06
C SER A 86 -6.78 1.80 -13.56
N LEU A 87 -7.56 2.51 -12.74
CA LEU A 87 -7.60 2.34 -11.29
C LEU A 87 -8.15 0.97 -10.87
N GLU A 88 -9.24 0.53 -11.49
CA GLU A 88 -9.84 -0.79 -11.23
C GLU A 88 -8.85 -1.93 -11.48
N GLN A 89 -8.14 -1.89 -12.61
CA GLN A 89 -7.16 -2.93 -12.94
C GLN A 89 -5.99 -2.96 -11.94
N ARG A 90 -5.50 -1.80 -11.51
CA ARG A 90 -4.42 -1.70 -10.51
C ARG A 90 -4.88 -2.19 -9.16
N ARG A 91 -6.07 -1.78 -8.72
CA ARG A 91 -6.70 -2.23 -7.47
C ARG A 91 -6.85 -3.75 -7.44
N GLN A 92 -7.35 -4.36 -8.51
CA GLN A 92 -7.46 -5.83 -8.60
C GLN A 92 -6.10 -6.53 -8.44
N LYS A 93 -5.04 -5.99 -9.06
CA LYS A 93 -3.68 -6.53 -8.90
C LYS A 93 -3.18 -6.39 -7.46
N ILE A 94 -3.44 -5.25 -6.82
CA ILE A 94 -3.06 -5.01 -5.43
C ILE A 94 -3.80 -5.98 -4.51
N LEU A 95 -5.13 -6.08 -4.62
CA LEU A 95 -5.93 -7.01 -3.82
C LEU A 95 -5.49 -8.48 -4.00
N ALA A 96 -5.16 -8.89 -5.22
CA ALA A 96 -4.65 -10.23 -5.47
C ALA A 96 -3.28 -10.47 -4.81
N LEU A 97 -2.38 -9.48 -4.83
CA LEU A 97 -1.08 -9.57 -4.15
C LEU A 97 -1.24 -9.54 -2.63
N THR A 98 -2.14 -8.69 -2.11
CA THR A 98 -2.49 -8.61 -0.70
C THR A 98 -3.01 -9.94 -0.17
N SER A 99 -3.98 -10.55 -0.85
CA SER A 99 -4.53 -11.86 -0.50
C SER A 99 -3.45 -12.95 -0.49
N ASN A 100 -2.57 -12.96 -1.50
CA ASN A 100 -1.44 -13.90 -1.54
C ASN A 100 -0.46 -13.69 -0.38
N LEU A 101 -0.16 -12.44 -0.03
CA LEU A 101 0.74 -12.12 1.08
C LEU A 101 0.10 -12.49 2.42
N TYR A 102 -1.20 -12.26 2.59
CA TYR A 102 -1.96 -12.65 3.78
C TYR A 102 -1.87 -14.15 4.06
N ILE A 103 -2.14 -14.97 3.03
CA ILE A 103 -2.03 -16.43 3.12
C ILE A 103 -0.59 -16.83 3.47
N THR A 104 0.39 -16.18 2.84
CA THR A 104 1.81 -16.47 3.06
C THR A 104 2.24 -16.14 4.50
N ILE A 105 1.79 -15.02 5.06
CA ILE A 105 2.01 -14.64 6.46
C ILE A 105 1.38 -15.66 7.41
N ALA A 106 0.17 -16.14 7.10
CA ALA A 106 -0.49 -17.18 7.88
C ALA A 106 0.36 -18.48 7.89
N THR A 107 0.88 -18.90 6.75
CA THR A 107 1.77 -20.07 6.63
C THR A 107 3.07 -19.90 7.43
N ILE A 108 3.71 -18.72 7.38
CA ILE A 108 4.93 -18.42 8.15
C ILE A 108 4.72 -18.67 9.64
N ARG A 109 3.55 -18.29 10.16
CA ARG A 109 3.19 -18.44 11.57
C ARG A 109 2.79 -19.85 11.97
N SER A 110 1.96 -20.51 11.15
CA SER A 110 1.29 -21.75 11.54
C SER A 110 2.06 -23.01 11.15
N SER A 111 2.94 -22.94 10.15
CA SER A 111 3.60 -24.11 9.55
C SER A 111 5.13 -24.00 9.62
N PRO A 112 5.79 -24.42 10.72
CA PRO A 112 7.25 -24.38 10.85
C PRO A 112 7.99 -25.04 9.68
N ARG A 113 7.42 -26.13 9.13
CA ARG A 113 8.00 -26.89 8.00
C ARG A 113 7.91 -26.17 6.65
N GLU A 114 6.95 -25.28 6.49
CA GLU A 114 6.73 -24.53 5.24
C GLU A 114 7.21 -23.08 5.37
N ARG A 115 7.71 -22.70 6.55
CA ARG A 115 8.03 -21.32 6.91
C ARG A 115 9.08 -20.72 6.01
N GLU A 116 10.16 -21.44 5.72
CA GLU A 116 11.23 -20.97 4.83
C GLU A 116 10.69 -20.67 3.43
N GLN A 117 9.99 -21.63 2.82
CA GLN A 117 9.37 -21.44 1.51
C GLN A 117 8.37 -20.27 1.51
N ALA A 118 7.57 -20.13 2.58
CA ALA A 118 6.65 -19.02 2.73
C ALA A 118 7.39 -17.69 2.95
N TRP A 119 8.52 -17.67 3.65
CA TRP A 119 9.37 -16.50 3.81
C TRP A 119 9.95 -16.03 2.48
N ASP A 120 10.47 -16.94 1.68
CA ASP A 120 10.98 -16.66 0.33
C ASP A 120 9.86 -16.17 -0.60
N LYS A 121 8.68 -16.79 -0.51
CA LYS A 121 7.50 -16.34 -1.25
C LYS A 121 7.08 -14.94 -0.84
N ALA A 122 7.11 -14.61 0.45
CA ALA A 122 6.84 -13.27 0.94
C ALA A 122 7.87 -12.28 0.37
N ALA A 123 9.15 -12.65 0.29
CA ALA A 123 10.21 -11.80 -0.27
C ALA A 123 10.01 -11.50 -1.76
N GLY A 124 9.36 -12.40 -2.50
CA GLY A 124 8.92 -12.12 -3.86
C GLY A 124 7.64 -11.28 -3.96
N LEU A 125 6.74 -11.36 -2.97
CA LEU A 125 5.44 -10.68 -2.97
C LEU A 125 5.53 -9.23 -2.50
N VAL A 126 6.31 -8.96 -1.45
CA VAL A 126 6.48 -7.63 -0.83
C VAL A 126 6.88 -6.56 -1.85
N PRO A 127 7.99 -6.68 -2.61
CA PRO A 127 8.40 -5.64 -3.56
C PRO A 127 7.39 -5.46 -4.70
N ARG A 128 6.71 -6.54 -5.11
CA ARG A 128 5.66 -6.46 -6.15
C ARG A 128 4.45 -5.69 -5.65
N LEU A 129 4.03 -5.93 -4.41
CA LEU A 129 2.92 -5.23 -3.79
C LEU A 129 3.27 -3.75 -3.55
N SER A 130 4.43 -3.47 -2.97
CA SER A 130 4.94 -2.11 -2.76
C SER A 130 4.96 -1.33 -4.07
N ASN A 131 5.50 -1.91 -5.15
CA ASN A 131 5.54 -1.26 -6.46
C ASN A 131 4.13 -0.96 -7.03
N GLN A 132 3.21 -1.93 -6.96
CA GLN A 132 1.83 -1.68 -7.42
C GLN A 132 1.14 -0.59 -6.60
N LEU A 133 1.37 -0.57 -5.28
CA LEU A 133 0.78 0.41 -4.38
C LEU A 133 1.38 1.81 -4.59
N ILE A 134 2.69 1.94 -4.75
CA ILE A 134 3.36 3.21 -5.10
C ILE A 134 2.79 3.76 -6.41
N HIS A 135 2.68 2.93 -7.45
CA HIS A 135 2.08 3.38 -8.71
C HIS A 135 0.61 3.77 -8.57
N TYR A 136 -0.16 3.09 -7.72
CA TYR A 136 -1.54 3.44 -7.44
C TYR A 136 -1.63 4.81 -6.77
N LEU A 137 -0.82 5.05 -5.74
CA LEU A 137 -0.74 6.33 -5.02
C LEU A 137 -0.27 7.47 -5.93
N PHE A 138 0.70 7.20 -6.82
CA PHE A 138 1.14 8.20 -7.79
C PHE A 138 0.00 8.63 -8.73
N VAL A 139 -0.75 7.68 -9.29
CA VAL A 139 -1.92 7.99 -10.12
C VAL A 139 -3.00 8.70 -9.29
N ALA A 140 -3.14 8.33 -8.01
CA ALA A 140 -4.03 9.01 -7.09
C ALA A 140 -3.71 10.49 -6.96
N GLU A 141 -2.48 10.83 -6.58
CA GLU A 141 -2.04 12.20 -6.38
C GLU A 141 -2.11 13.04 -7.66
N LYS A 142 -1.73 12.46 -8.80
CA LYS A 142 -1.66 13.20 -10.07
C LYS A 142 -3.01 13.44 -10.71
N ASP A 143 -3.90 12.45 -10.66
CA ASP A 143 -5.13 12.49 -11.44
C ASP A 143 -6.36 12.62 -10.54
N TYR A 144 -6.69 11.58 -9.77
CA TYR A 144 -8.03 11.50 -9.20
C TYR A 144 -8.20 12.25 -7.87
N LEU A 145 -7.16 12.45 -7.05
CA LEU A 145 -7.28 13.17 -5.78
C LEU A 145 -7.56 14.66 -6.02
N THR A 146 -6.88 15.25 -7.01
CA THR A 146 -7.16 16.63 -7.45
C THR A 146 -8.58 16.75 -8.02
N MET A 147 -9.03 15.75 -8.78
CA MET A 147 -10.41 15.71 -9.29
C MET A 147 -11.43 15.56 -8.16
N ALA A 148 -11.15 14.71 -7.17
CA ALA A 148 -12.02 14.50 -6.02
C ALA A 148 -12.17 15.78 -5.19
N ASP A 149 -11.08 16.54 -4.98
CA ASP A 149 -11.10 17.84 -4.31
C ASP A 149 -11.97 18.86 -5.07
N TYR A 150 -11.88 18.88 -6.40
CA TYR A 150 -12.76 19.72 -7.24
C TYR A 150 -14.24 19.31 -7.15
N LEU A 151 -14.54 18.00 -7.16
CA LEU A 151 -15.92 17.49 -7.15
C LEU A 151 -16.60 17.58 -5.78
N LEU A 152 -15.84 17.46 -4.69
CA LEU A 152 -16.34 17.57 -3.33
C LEU A 152 -16.50 19.01 -2.86
N GLY A 153 -15.90 19.95 -3.60
CA GLY A 153 -15.82 21.35 -3.21
C GLY A 153 -14.84 21.57 -2.05
N PRO A 154 -14.45 22.83 -1.79
CA PRO A 154 -13.59 23.13 -0.65
C PRO A 154 -14.26 22.64 0.64
N ALA A 155 -13.49 21.97 1.49
CA ALA A 155 -13.94 21.68 2.84
C ALA A 155 -14.42 22.99 3.51
N SER A 156 -15.33 22.91 4.48
CA SER A 156 -15.76 24.11 5.22
C SER A 156 -14.60 24.80 5.97
N SER A 157 -13.45 24.13 6.10
CA SER A 157 -12.13 24.73 6.36
C SER A 157 -11.40 24.94 5.04
N SER A 158 -10.72 26.08 4.88
CA SER A 158 -10.00 26.53 3.67
C SER A 158 -8.78 25.68 3.26
N GLU A 159 -8.77 24.39 3.55
CA GLU A 159 -7.68 23.47 3.28
C GLU A 159 -8.03 22.63 2.05
N SER A 160 -7.22 22.78 1.00
CA SER A 160 -7.18 21.79 -0.09
C SER A 160 -6.72 20.45 0.47
N TRP A 161 -6.95 19.35 -0.26
CA TRP A 161 -6.42 18.04 0.15
C TRP A 161 -4.92 18.08 0.46
N ALA A 162 -4.15 18.90 -0.27
CA ALA A 162 -2.72 19.12 -0.03
C ALA A 162 -2.41 19.79 1.32
N GLY A 163 -3.31 20.65 1.83
CA GLY A 163 -3.20 21.24 3.17
C GLY A 163 -3.65 20.30 4.29
N THR A 164 -4.73 19.54 4.09
CA THR A 164 -5.27 18.61 5.10
C THR A 164 -4.44 17.32 5.24
N CYS A 165 -3.73 16.93 4.18
CA CYS A 165 -2.88 15.76 4.16
C CYS A 165 -1.40 16.07 4.51
N GLU A 166 -1.04 17.28 5.02
CA GLU A 166 0.34 17.60 5.41
C GLU A 166 0.92 16.49 6.31
N PHE A 167 1.77 15.67 5.70
CA PHE A 167 2.56 14.66 6.37
C PHE A 167 3.93 15.28 6.50
N THR A 168 4.25 15.80 7.70
CA THR A 168 5.65 16.05 8.07
C THR A 168 6.34 14.70 8.13
N VAL A 169 6.82 14.21 6.99
CA VAL A 169 8.01 13.37 6.97
C VAL A 169 9.05 14.21 7.70
N GLY A 170 9.53 13.75 8.86
CA GLY A 170 10.65 14.40 9.53
C GLY A 170 11.70 14.70 8.49
N THR A 171 12.07 15.97 8.37
CA THR A 171 12.96 16.54 7.34
C THR A 171 14.17 15.65 7.08
N GLY A 172 14.04 14.80 6.09
CA GLY A 172 15.10 14.11 5.36
C GLY A 172 14.69 14.26 3.92
N GLU A 173 15.36 15.15 3.21
CA GLU A 173 15.11 15.53 1.82
C GLU A 173 14.78 14.31 0.93
N LEU A 174 13.49 14.08 0.68
CA LEU A 174 13.05 13.40 -0.53
C LEU A 174 13.10 14.43 -1.66
N SER A 175 14.32 14.87 -1.96
CA SER A 175 14.66 15.61 -3.16
C SER A 175 14.39 14.70 -4.35
N HIS A 176 13.38 15.03 -5.16
CA HIS A 176 13.39 15.05 -6.62
C HIS A 176 14.12 13.96 -7.45
N ASP A 177 14.42 12.77 -6.92
CA ASP A 177 15.22 11.73 -7.59
C ASP A 177 14.58 10.32 -7.63
N LEU A 178 13.26 10.22 -7.44
CA LEU A 178 12.54 8.94 -7.61
C LEU A 178 12.41 8.51 -9.09
N GLU A 179 12.64 9.40 -10.05
CA GLU A 179 12.70 9.04 -11.48
C GLU A 179 14.07 8.48 -11.91
N SER A 180 15.17 8.80 -11.21
CA SER A 180 16.51 8.42 -11.68
C SER A 180 16.97 7.03 -11.22
N THR A 181 16.38 6.48 -10.15
CA THR A 181 16.92 5.23 -9.54
C THR A 181 16.29 3.96 -10.13
N TYR A 182 15.05 4.03 -10.65
CA TYR A 182 14.35 2.84 -11.18
C TYR A 182 14.51 2.61 -12.69
N LEU A 183 15.15 3.52 -13.42
CA LEU A 183 15.39 3.36 -14.87
C LEU A 183 16.72 2.68 -15.23
N TYR A 184 17.62 2.40 -14.26
CA TYR A 184 18.96 1.87 -14.55
C TYR A 184 19.18 0.36 -14.32
N GLN A 185 18.15 -0.41 -13.95
CA GLN A 185 18.29 -1.87 -13.76
C GLN A 185 17.67 -2.75 -14.86
N VAL A 186 17.31 -2.16 -16.01
CA VAL A 186 16.89 -2.93 -17.19
C VAL A 186 17.87 -2.66 -18.33
N GLN A 187 19.14 -3.01 -18.15
CA GLN A 187 20.08 -3.41 -19.20
C GLN A 187 21.48 -3.65 -18.59
N SER A 188 21.76 -4.89 -18.22
CA SER A 188 23.12 -5.46 -18.18
C SER A 188 23.03 -6.98 -18.12
#